data_AF-A0A958H921-F1
#
_entry.id   AF-A0A958H921-F1
#
_cell.length_a   1.000
_cell.length_b   1.000
_cell.length_c   1.000
_cell.angle_alpha   90.00
_cell.angle_beta   90.00
_cell.angle_gamma   90.00
#
_symmetry.space_group_name_H-M   'P 1'
#
loop_
_entity.id
_entity.type
_entity.pdbx_description
1 polymer ?
#
loop_
_entity_poly.entity_id
_entity_poly.type
_entity_poly.pdbx_seq_one_letter_code
_entity_poly.pdbx_strand_id
1 'polypeptide(L)' 'ELFTHLRFWPQITVRANAGDHPAGTGKRIRRAWVSAQKYSLVANSVKSEIIIEPTITVTSDQ' A
#
# COMPACT_ATOMS: atom_id res chain seq x y z
N GLU A 1 -17.08 -18.21 -17.36
CA GLU A 1 -16.21 -17.03 -17.17
C GLU A 1 -14.96 -17.46 -16.43
N LEU A 2 -13.77 -16.93 -16.78
CA LEU A 2 -12.52 -17.24 -16.08
C LEU A 2 -12.35 -16.28 -14.90
N PHE A 3 -12.47 -16.80 -13.68
CA PHE A 3 -12.08 -16.08 -12.47
C PHE A 3 -10.56 -16.17 -12.31
N THR A 4 -9.86 -15.17 -12.88
CA THR A 4 -8.42 -15.04 -12.70
C THR A 4 -8.12 -14.36 -11.37
N HIS A 5 -7.10 -14.87 -10.69
CA HIS A 5 -6.62 -14.34 -9.41
C HIS A 5 -5.34 -13.57 -9.68
N LEU A 6 -5.31 -12.29 -9.33
CA LEU A 6 -4.12 -11.45 -9.42
C LEU A 6 -3.57 -11.24 -8.02
N ARG A 7 -2.30 -11.60 -7.81
CA ARG A 7 -1.61 -11.44 -6.53
C ARG A 7 -0.44 -10.49 -6.69
N PHE A 8 -0.36 -9.51 -5.81
CA PHE A 8 0.70 -8.49 -5.81
C PHE A 8 1.38 -8.42 -4.45
N TRP A 9 2.71 -8.29 -4.46
CA TRP A 9 3.55 -8.18 -3.25
C TRP A 9 4.42 -6.93 -3.26
N PRO A 10 3.82 -5.72 -3.30
CA PRO A 10 4.58 -4.50 -3.47
C PRO A 10 5.47 -4.22 -2.26
N GLN A 11 6.70 -3.79 -2.53
CA GLN A 11 7.66 -3.32 -1.53
C GLN A 11 7.64 -1.79 -1.53
N ILE A 12 7.18 -1.20 -0.42
CA ILE A 12 7.00 0.25 -0.29
C ILE A 12 7.98 0.76 0.76
N THR A 13 8.99 1.52 0.32
CA THR A 13 9.93 2.19 1.23
C THR A 13 9.61 3.67 1.30
N VAL A 14 9.45 4.19 2.51
CA VAL A 14 9.13 5.60 2.76
C VAL A 14 10.12 6.18 3.75
N ARG A 15 10.73 7.31 3.40
CA ARG A 15 11.55 8.08 4.33
C ARG A 15 10.65 8.96 5.20
N ALA A 16 10.86 8.96 6.50
CA ALA A 16 10.23 9.92 7.40
C ALA A 16 10.81 11.33 7.15
N ASN A 17 9.96 12.36 7.17
CA ASN A 17 10.43 13.74 7.05
C ASN A 17 11.31 14.12 8.25
N ALA A 18 12.15 15.14 8.07
CA ALA A 18 12.94 15.69 9.17
C ALA A 18 12.03 16.14 10.34
N GLY A 19 12.31 15.65 11.55
CA GLY A 19 11.52 15.94 12.75
C GLY A 19 10.24 15.10 12.92
N ASP A 20 9.88 14.25 11.94
CA ASP A 20 8.77 13.31 12.08
C ASP A 20 9.23 12.00 12.71
N HIS A 21 8.47 11.50 13.69
CA HIS A 21 8.68 10.14 14.20
C HIS A 21 8.33 9.09 13.11
N PRO A 22 9.19 8.08 12.87
CA PRO A 22 8.92 7.02 11.89
C PRO A 22 7.59 6.31 12.09
N ALA A 23 7.18 6.12 13.35
CA ALA A 23 5.88 5.52 13.69
C ALA A 23 4.69 6.36 13.20
N GLY A 24 4.80 7.70 13.27
CA GLY A 24 3.77 8.62 12.75
C GLY A 24 3.65 8.52 11.23
N THR A 25 4.79 8.54 10.53
CA THR A 25 4.84 8.30 9.08
C THR A 25 4.24 6.94 8.71
N GLY A 26 4.60 5.88 9.42
CA GLY A 26 4.05 4.54 9.17
C GLY A 26 2.52 4.46 9.29
N LYS A 27 1.94 5.12 10.29
CA LYS A 27 0.48 5.22 10.44
C LYS A 27 -0.17 5.93 9.24
N ARG A 28 0.41 7.05 8.78
CA ARG A 28 -0.10 7.80 7.63
C ARG A 28 -0.04 6.98 6.34
N ILE A 29 1.08 6.30 6.10
CA ILE A 29 1.26 5.45 4.91
C ILE A 29 0.28 4.28 4.91
N ARG A 30 0.05 3.63 6.05
CA ARG A 30 -0.96 2.56 6.15
C ARG A 30 -2.36 3.07 5.89
N ARG A 31 -2.69 4.29 6.35
CA ARG A 31 -3.99 4.91 6.06
C ARG A 31 -4.14 5.24 4.57
N ALA A 32 -3.09 5.78 3.95
CA ALA A 32 -3.07 6.06 2.51
C ALA A 32 -3.18 4.76 1.68
N TRP A 33 -2.53 3.68 2.11
CA TRP A 33 -2.64 2.36 1.49
C TRP A 33 -4.08 1.85 1.46
N VAL A 34 -4.80 1.91 2.59
CA VAL A 34 -6.21 1.50 2.65
C VAL A 34 -7.07 2.32 1.68
N SER A 35 -6.83 3.62 1.59
CA SER A 35 -7.53 4.48 0.62
C SER A 35 -7.19 4.11 -0.83
N ALA A 36 -5.92 3.86 -1.14
CA ALA A 36 -5.49 3.46 -2.48
C ALA A 36 -6.15 2.16 -2.94
N GLN A 37 -6.27 1.17 -2.04
CA GLN A 37 -6.96 -0.09 -2.33
C GLN A 37 -8.46 0.14 -2.58
N LYS A 38 -9.13 0.93 -1.73
CA LYS A 38 -10.57 1.18 -1.83
C LYS A 38 -10.96 1.97 -3.08
N TYR A 39 -10.16 2.98 -3.45
CA TYR A 39 -10.50 3.94 -4.50
C TYR A 39 -9.81 3.65 -5.84
N SER A 40 -9.17 2.48 -5.99
CA SER A 40 -8.55 2.08 -7.26
C SER A 40 -9.61 1.82 -8.34
N LEU A 41 -9.68 2.70 -9.34
CA LEU A 41 -10.59 2.55 -10.48
C LEU A 41 -10.35 1.24 -11.23
N VAL A 42 -9.08 0.85 -11.41
CA VAL A 42 -8.69 -0.38 -12.12
C VAL A 42 -9.11 -1.61 -11.33
N ALA A 43 -8.87 -1.63 -10.02
CA ALA A 43 -9.27 -2.76 -9.19
C ALA A 43 -10.80 -2.92 -9.14
N ASN A 44 -11.52 -1.80 -9.13
CA ASN A 44 -12.98 -1.77 -9.11
C ASN A 44 -13.63 -2.05 -10.47
N SER A 45 -12.86 -2.06 -11.57
CA SER A 45 -13.39 -2.27 -12.93
C SER A 45 -13.18 -3.69 -13.48
N VAL A 46 -12.52 -4.57 -12.74
CA VAL A 46 -12.22 -5.95 -13.19
C VAL A 46 -13.02 -6.98 -12.40
N LYS A 47 -13.39 -8.09 -13.06
CA LYS A 47 -14.05 -9.25 -12.42
C LYS A 47 -13.06 -10.18 -11.69
N SER A 48 -11.76 -9.95 -11.84
CA SER A 48 -10.71 -10.75 -11.20
C SER A 48 -10.65 -10.50 -9.70
N GLU A 49 -10.37 -11.54 -8.93
CA GLU A 49 -10.00 -11.33 -7.52
C GLU A 49 -8.59 -10.72 -7.49
N ILE A 50 -8.44 -9.61 -6.78
CA ILE A 50 -7.16 -8.94 -6.58
C ILE A 50 -6.76 -9.04 -5.11
N ILE A 51 -5.64 -9.71 -4.86
CA ILE A 51 -5.03 -9.86 -3.55
C ILE A 51 -3.74 -9.02 -3.54
N ILE A 52 -3.59 -8.12 -2.57
CA ILE A 52 -2.38 -7.29 -2.44
C ILE A 52 -1.84 -7.37 -1.04
N GLU A 53 -0.58 -7.79 -0.92
CA GLU A 53 0.14 -8.01 0.33
C GLU A 53 1.37 -7.09 0.35
N PRO A 54 1.23 -5.83 0.80
CA PRO A 54 2.34 -4.89 0.80
C PRO A 54 3.31 -5.14 1.96
N THR A 55 4.60 -4.99 1.70
CA THR A 55 5.60 -4.77 2.74
C THR A 55 5.91 -3.28 2.82
N ILE A 56 5.69 -2.66 3.98
CA ILE A 56 5.92 -1.22 4.18
C ILE A 56 7.07 -1.00 5.15
N THR A 57 8.17 -0.47 4.64
CA THR A 57 9.36 -0.12 5.41
C THR A 57 9.43 1.40 5.56
N VAL A 58 9.55 1.88 6.79
CA VAL A 58 9.78 3.31 7.07
C VAL A 58 11.21 3.49 7.53
N THR A 59 11.97 4.34 6.85
CA THR A 59 13.35 4.68 7.21
C THR A 59 13.40 6.07 7.86
N SER A 60 14.29 6.23 8.84
CA SER A 60 14.72 7.54 9.35
C SER A 60 16.11 7.84 8.82
N ASP A 61 16.37 9.09 8.45
CA ASP A 61 17.75 9.59 8.47
C ASP A 61 18.13 9.69 9.95
N GLN A 62 19.26 9.08 10.34
CA GLN A 62 19.79 9.21 11.71
C GLN A 62 20.17 10.65 12.01
#